data_AF-A0A4P5VEC5-F1
#
_entry.id   AF-A0A4P5VEC5-F1
#
_cell.length_a   1.000
_cell.length_b   1.000
_cell.length_c   1.000
_cell.angle_alpha   90.00
_cell.angle_beta   90.00
_cell.angle_gamma   90.00
#
_symmetry.space_group_name_H-M   'P 1'
#
loop_
_entity.id
_entity.type
_entity.pdbx_description
1 polymer ?
#
loop_
_entity_poly.entity_id
_entity_poly.type
_entity_poly.pdbx_seq_one_letter_code
_entity_poly.pdbx_strand_id
1 'polypeptide(L)'
;MILVDTSVLVEHRRSGLPRLATLLQGGEVRIHPSVIGELACGNLRNRSQVLELLQGLPVATVASDAEVLLLIEREQLMGRGIGYIDAHLLAAARLSHCRLWTQDRRLAAVAEEQALAACTSEKRSGLARGSNMGPHSSCARFSWTEMPTRSGSPTPCSSAAEVSAEGHQIGVATLGLKTNSCSGKRHQH
;
A
#
# COMPACT_ATOMS: atom_id res chain seq x y z
N MET A 1 -9.84 8.69 1.28
CA MET A 1 -8.44 8.25 1.10
C MET A 1 -8.35 6.81 0.63
N ILE A 2 -7.52 6.56 -0.38
CA ILE A 2 -7.34 5.26 -1.05
C ILE A 2 -5.85 4.95 -1.14
N LEU A 3 -5.44 3.77 -0.64
CA LEU A 3 -4.12 3.20 -0.88
C LEU A 3 -4.14 2.43 -2.19
N VAL A 4 -3.19 2.72 -3.07
CA VAL A 4 -3.12 2.12 -4.41
C VAL A 4 -1.97 1.12 -4.46
N ASP A 5 -2.29 -0.08 -4.95
CA ASP A 5 -1.36 -1.17 -5.20
C ASP A 5 -0.65 -1.02 -6.58
N THR A 6 0.49 -1.68 -6.74
CA THR A 6 1.29 -1.76 -7.98
C THR A 6 0.44 -2.14 -9.19
N SER A 7 -0.47 -3.11 -9.05
CA SER A 7 -1.33 -3.58 -10.14
C SER A 7 -2.19 -2.46 -10.74
N VAL A 8 -2.76 -1.58 -9.93
CA VAL A 8 -3.57 -0.42 -10.37
C VAL A 8 -2.68 0.64 -11.02
N LEU A 9 -1.48 0.89 -10.49
CA LEU A 9 -0.54 1.84 -11.08
C LEU A 9 -0.05 1.37 -12.45
N VAL A 10 0.24 0.08 -12.61
CA VAL A 10 0.60 -0.52 -13.90
C VAL A 10 -0.54 -0.38 -14.90
N GLU A 11 -1.77 -0.65 -14.49
CA GLU A 11 -2.95 -0.48 -15.35
C GLU A 11 -3.15 0.98 -15.77
N HIS A 12 -3.11 1.92 -14.82
CA HIS A 12 -3.22 3.35 -15.15
C HIS A 12 -2.10 3.82 -16.08
N ARG A 13 -0.89 3.26 -15.99
CA ARG A 13 0.18 3.58 -16.95
C ARG A 13 -0.05 3.02 -18.34
N ARG A 14 -0.82 1.94 -18.49
CA ARG A 14 -1.15 1.33 -19.78
C ARG A 14 -2.36 1.99 -20.44
N SER A 15 -3.42 2.23 -19.68
CA SER A 15 -4.73 2.64 -20.20
C SER A 15 -5.19 4.03 -19.74
N GLY A 16 -4.54 4.62 -18.73
CA GLY A 16 -4.91 5.93 -18.17
C GLY A 16 -6.27 5.87 -17.45
N LEU A 17 -6.32 5.28 -16.26
CA LEU A 17 -7.56 5.19 -15.46
C LEU A 17 -8.06 6.58 -15.03
N PRO A 18 -9.20 7.09 -15.55
CA PRO A 18 -9.65 8.45 -15.28
C PRO A 18 -9.95 8.68 -13.79
N ARG A 19 -10.57 7.70 -13.14
CA ARG A 19 -10.87 7.75 -11.71
C ARG A 19 -9.61 7.93 -10.85
N LEU A 20 -8.52 7.26 -11.21
CA LEU A 20 -7.27 7.42 -10.49
C LEU A 20 -6.68 8.82 -10.70
N ALA A 21 -6.76 9.38 -11.92
CA ALA A 21 -6.33 10.75 -12.18
C ALA A 21 -7.07 11.76 -11.30
N THR A 22 -8.40 11.64 -11.19
CA THR A 22 -9.21 12.50 -10.32
C THR A 22 -8.81 12.38 -8.85
N LEU A 23 -8.57 11.15 -8.36
CA LEU A 23 -8.14 10.94 -6.97
C LEU A 23 -6.74 11.49 -6.69
N LEU A 24 -5.82 11.38 -7.66
CA LEU A 24 -4.48 11.96 -7.57
C LEU A 24 -4.54 13.48 -7.50
N GLN A 25 -5.33 14.12 -8.38
CA GLN A 25 -5.56 15.57 -8.36
C GLN A 25 -6.20 16.05 -7.05
N GLY A 26 -7.11 15.25 -6.48
CA GLY A 26 -7.76 15.53 -5.20
C GLY A 26 -6.88 15.28 -3.96
N GLY A 27 -5.67 14.73 -4.11
CA GLY A 27 -4.82 14.38 -2.97
C GLY A 27 -5.36 13.23 -2.11
N GLU A 28 -6.27 12.43 -2.67
CA GLU A 28 -6.97 11.33 -1.98
C GLU A 28 -6.21 10.01 -2.05
N VAL A 29 -5.16 9.94 -2.88
CA VAL A 29 -4.31 8.77 -3.03
C VAL A 29 -3.23 8.75 -1.94
N ARG A 30 -2.96 7.55 -1.43
CA ARG A 30 -1.81 7.22 -0.60
C ARG A 30 -0.96 6.18 -1.30
N ILE A 31 0.35 6.22 -1.05
CA ILE A 31 1.31 5.26 -1.59
C ILE A 31 2.04 4.55 -0.45
N HIS A 32 2.40 3.28 -0.66
CA HIS A 32 3.26 2.54 0.26
C HIS A 32 4.69 2.47 -0.32
N PRO A 33 5.76 2.60 0.49
CA PRO A 33 7.14 2.54 -0.01
C PRO A 33 7.46 1.25 -0.77
N SER A 34 6.91 0.10 -0.34
CA SER A 34 7.12 -1.17 -1.04
C SER A 34 6.53 -1.20 -2.46
N VAL A 35 5.44 -0.46 -2.73
CA VAL A 35 4.87 -0.32 -4.09
C VAL A 35 5.81 0.49 -4.98
N ILE A 36 6.42 1.55 -4.43
CA ILE A 36 7.45 2.33 -5.13
C ILE A 36 8.65 1.44 -5.44
N GLY A 37 9.09 0.63 -4.45
CA GLY A 37 10.18 -0.33 -4.60
C GLY A 37 9.90 -1.38 -5.69
N GLU A 38 8.70 -1.97 -5.70
CA GLU A 38 8.30 -2.95 -6.70
C GLU A 38 8.30 -2.35 -8.12
N LEU A 39 7.73 -1.15 -8.28
CA LEU A 39 7.78 -0.43 -9.55
C LEU A 39 9.20 -0.06 -9.96
N ALA A 40 10.05 0.30 -9.01
CA ALA A 40 11.46 0.57 -9.23
C ALA A 40 12.24 -0.69 -9.64
N CYS A 41 11.80 -1.90 -9.28
CA CYS A 41 12.39 -3.13 -9.81
C CYS A 41 11.95 -3.43 -11.25
N GLY A 42 10.82 -2.87 -11.70
CA GLY A 42 10.29 -3.06 -13.04
C GLY A 42 10.95 -2.21 -14.13
N ASN A 43 10.62 -2.51 -15.40
CA ASN A 43 11.04 -1.71 -16.54
C ASN A 43 10.08 -0.53 -16.77
N LEU A 44 10.52 0.67 -16.40
CA LEU A 44 9.73 1.90 -16.50
C LEU A 44 10.27 2.81 -17.61
N ARG A 45 9.43 3.12 -18.61
CA ARG A 45 9.64 4.30 -19.46
C ARG A 45 9.59 5.57 -18.61
N ASN A 46 10.50 6.51 -18.84
CA ASN A 46 10.67 7.74 -18.06
C ASN A 46 10.84 7.48 -16.56
N ARG A 47 11.63 6.45 -16.21
CA ARG A 47 11.84 5.95 -14.84
C ARG A 47 12.01 7.07 -13.80
N SER A 48 12.95 7.99 -14.01
CA SER A 48 13.27 9.03 -13.03
C SER A 48 12.06 9.90 -12.71
N GLN A 49 11.35 10.35 -13.75
CA GLN A 49 10.15 11.18 -13.60
C GLN A 49 9.01 10.43 -12.92
N VAL A 50 8.78 9.16 -13.27
CA VAL A 50 7.72 8.36 -12.63
C VAL A 50 8.01 8.15 -11.15
N LEU A 51 9.25 7.81 -10.80
CA LEU A 51 9.63 7.59 -9.40
C LEU A 51 9.56 8.88 -8.58
N GLU A 52 10.00 10.01 -9.15
CA GLU A 52 9.89 11.33 -8.50
C GLU A 52 8.43 11.70 -8.20
N LEU A 53 7.54 11.50 -9.18
CA LEU A 53 6.10 11.76 -8.98
C LEU A 53 5.49 10.85 -7.90
N LEU A 54 5.84 9.57 -7.89
CA LEU A 54 5.35 8.62 -6.89
C LEU A 54 5.88 8.95 -5.48
N GLN A 55 7.14 9.38 -5.38
CA GLN A 55 7.74 9.82 -4.12
C GLN A 55 7.13 11.12 -3.59
N GLY A 56 6.54 11.94 -4.46
CA GLY A 56 5.79 13.14 -4.08
C GLY A 56 4.39 12.86 -3.52
N LEU A 57 3.89 11.61 -3.59
CA LEU A 57 2.57 11.28 -3.06
C LEU A 57 2.59 11.12 -1.54
N PRO A 58 1.48 11.46 -0.84
CA PRO A 58 1.41 11.23 0.59
C PRO A 58 1.52 9.74 0.92
N VAL A 59 2.38 9.42 1.88
CA VAL A 59 2.72 8.04 2.24
C VAL A 59 1.69 7.50 3.25
N ALA A 60 1.26 6.25 3.06
CA ALA A 60 0.46 5.54 4.06
C ALA A 60 1.34 5.15 5.26
N THR A 61 0.75 5.05 6.45
CA THR A 61 1.41 4.53 7.63
C THR A 61 2.00 3.15 7.33
N VAL A 62 3.31 3.02 7.51
CA VAL A 62 4.04 1.77 7.26
C VAL A 62 3.97 0.92 8.51
N ALA A 63 3.46 -0.30 8.37
CA ALA A 63 3.48 -1.28 9.45
C ALA A 63 4.91 -1.83 9.63
N SER A 64 5.31 -2.04 10.87
CA SER A 64 6.52 -2.81 11.17
C SER A 64 6.36 -4.27 10.75
N ASP A 65 7.48 -4.95 10.48
CA ASP A 65 7.45 -6.37 10.15
C ASP A 65 6.77 -7.22 11.23
N ALA A 66 6.95 -6.85 12.51
CA ALA A 66 6.28 -7.53 13.63
C ALA A 66 4.75 -7.36 13.59
N GLU A 67 4.25 -6.17 13.28
CA GLU A 67 2.81 -5.92 13.11
C GLU A 67 2.22 -6.69 11.93
N VAL A 68 2.97 -6.80 10.83
CA VAL A 68 2.54 -7.57 9.66
C VAL A 68 2.50 -9.06 9.97
N LEU A 69 3.51 -9.61 10.62
CA LEU A 69 3.48 -11.00 11.06
C LEU A 69 2.32 -11.28 12.02
N LEU A 70 2.05 -10.36 12.95
CA LEU A 70 0.88 -10.46 13.83
C LEU A 70 -0.44 -10.41 13.06
N LEU A 71 -0.54 -9.56 12.03
CA LEU A 71 -1.72 -9.51 11.16
C LEU A 71 -1.91 -10.82 10.40
N ILE A 72 -0.83 -11.37 9.85
CA ILE A 72 -0.84 -12.65 9.12
C ILE A 72 -1.43 -13.75 10.00
N GLU A 73 -0.95 -13.87 11.23
CA GLU A 73 -1.45 -14.85 12.20
C GLU A 73 -2.90 -14.57 12.62
N ARG A 74 -3.24 -13.31 12.93
CA ARG A 74 -4.59 -12.96 13.41
C ARG A 74 -5.67 -13.17 12.36
N GLU A 75 -5.39 -12.80 11.13
CA GLU A 75 -6.35 -12.84 10.02
C GLU A 75 -6.18 -14.12 9.18
N GLN A 76 -5.31 -15.04 9.60
CA GLN A 76 -5.05 -16.34 8.96
C GLN A 76 -4.77 -16.17 7.46
N LEU A 77 -3.84 -15.27 7.12
CA LEU A 77 -3.52 -14.91 5.73
C LEU A 77 -2.69 -15.98 4.99
N MET A 78 -2.19 -16.97 5.72
CA MET A 78 -1.38 -18.07 5.20
C MET A 78 -2.17 -18.92 4.19
N GLY A 79 -1.53 -19.35 3.10
CA GLY A 79 -2.15 -20.22 2.10
C GLY A 79 -3.20 -19.54 1.20
N ARG A 80 -3.45 -18.24 1.38
CA ARG A 80 -4.44 -17.48 0.59
C ARG A 80 -3.93 -17.01 -0.78
N GLY A 81 -2.67 -17.26 -1.08
CA GLY A 81 -2.04 -16.92 -2.35
C GLY A 81 -1.75 -15.43 -2.53
N ILE A 82 -1.63 -14.68 -1.43
CA ILE A 82 -1.10 -13.32 -1.37
C ILE A 82 0.34 -13.33 -0.84
N GLY A 83 1.15 -12.37 -1.27
CA GLY A 83 2.54 -12.20 -0.86
C GLY A 83 2.73 -11.42 0.44
N TYR A 84 3.97 -11.39 0.95
CA TYR A 84 4.32 -10.61 2.14
C TYR A 84 4.12 -9.10 1.94
N ILE A 85 4.39 -8.61 0.73
CA ILE A 85 4.14 -7.20 0.37
C ILE A 85 2.63 -6.90 0.42
N ASP A 86 1.78 -7.81 -0.05
CA ASP A 86 0.32 -7.64 0.02
C ASP A 86 -0.17 -7.55 1.47
N ALA A 87 0.41 -8.35 2.38
CA ALA A 87 0.13 -8.26 3.81
C ALA A 87 0.55 -6.91 4.41
N HIS A 88 1.70 -6.37 3.98
CA HIS A 88 2.12 -5.00 4.30
C HIS A 88 1.10 -3.96 3.81
N LEU A 89 0.54 -4.11 2.60
CA LEU A 89 -0.47 -3.20 2.08
C LEU A 89 -1.79 -3.26 2.86
N LEU A 90 -2.22 -4.44 3.26
CA LEU A 90 -3.40 -4.62 4.12
C LEU A 90 -3.19 -3.95 5.48
N ALA A 91 -2.02 -4.16 6.09
CA ALA A 91 -1.66 -3.53 7.35
C ALA A 91 -1.63 -2.00 7.23
N ALA A 92 -0.95 -1.49 6.20
CA ALA A 92 -0.86 -0.05 5.94
C ALA A 92 -2.23 0.58 5.67
N ALA A 93 -3.11 -0.10 4.92
CA ALA A 93 -4.48 0.35 4.68
C ALA A 93 -5.26 0.45 6.00
N ARG A 94 -5.14 -0.55 6.87
CA ARG A 94 -5.80 -0.59 8.18
C ARG A 94 -5.31 0.51 9.12
N LEU A 95 -3.99 0.69 9.23
CA LEU A 95 -3.37 1.70 10.09
C LEU A 95 -3.63 3.13 9.59
N SER A 96 -3.75 3.31 8.28
CA SER A 96 -4.01 4.63 7.67
C SER A 96 -5.49 4.94 7.49
N HIS A 97 -6.38 4.05 7.93
CA HIS A 97 -7.83 4.13 7.68
C HIS A 97 -8.19 4.37 6.20
N CYS A 98 -7.43 3.73 5.31
CA CYS A 98 -7.58 3.85 3.87
C CYS A 98 -8.28 2.62 3.30
N ARG A 99 -8.98 2.80 2.17
CA ARG A 99 -9.40 1.67 1.35
C ARG A 99 -8.26 1.22 0.43
N LEU A 100 -8.06 -0.08 0.25
CA LEU A 100 -7.10 -0.65 -0.68
C LEU A 100 -7.73 -0.83 -2.06
N TRP A 101 -7.14 -0.21 -3.08
CA TRP A 101 -7.47 -0.45 -4.48
C TRP A 101 -6.38 -1.30 -5.13
N THR A 102 -6.76 -2.53 -5.51
CA THR A 102 -5.93 -3.48 -6.25
C THR A 102 -6.70 -4.05 -7.45
N GLN A 103 -5.99 -4.52 -8.47
CA GLN A 103 -6.53 -5.35 -9.56
C GLN A 103 -6.21 -6.85 -9.35
N ASP A 104 -5.43 -7.20 -8.32
CA ASP A 104 -5.19 -8.59 -7.96
C ASP A 104 -6.43 -9.17 -7.29
N ARG A 105 -6.95 -10.27 -7.86
CA ARG A 105 -8.20 -10.89 -7.40
C ARG A 105 -8.10 -11.50 -6.02
N ARG A 106 -6.95 -12.05 -5.64
CA ARG A 106 -6.74 -12.69 -4.34
C ARG A 106 -6.62 -11.63 -3.25
N LEU A 107 -5.83 -10.59 -3.52
CA LEU A 107 -5.70 -9.46 -2.60
C LEU A 107 -7.03 -8.70 -2.45
N ALA A 108 -7.78 -8.51 -3.54
CA ALA A 108 -9.11 -7.91 -3.48
C ALA A 108 -10.06 -8.70 -2.57
N ALA A 109 -10.11 -10.03 -2.71
CA ALA A 109 -10.95 -10.88 -1.87
C ALA A 109 -10.59 -10.75 -0.37
N VAL A 110 -9.30 -10.80 -0.04
CA VAL A 110 -8.83 -10.61 1.36
C VAL A 110 -9.20 -9.21 1.87
N ALA A 111 -9.00 -8.18 1.05
CA ALA A 111 -9.34 -6.81 1.41
C ALA A 111 -10.86 -6.62 1.58
N GLU A 112 -11.71 -7.31 0.82
CA GLU A 112 -13.16 -7.28 0.98
C GLU A 112 -13.58 -7.89 2.32
N GLU A 113 -13.04 -9.05 2.67
CA GLU A 113 -13.30 -9.73 3.95
C GLU A 113 -12.91 -8.88 5.16
N GLN A 114 -11.80 -8.13 5.04
CA GLN A 114 -11.35 -7.20 6.08
C GLN A 114 -12.04 -5.83 6.02
N ALA A 115 -13.03 -5.65 5.15
CA ALA A 115 -13.68 -4.36 4.89
C ALA A 115 -12.66 -3.24 4.62
N LEU A 116 -11.63 -3.53 3.83
CA LEU A 116 -10.61 -2.60 3.35
C LEU A 116 -10.75 -2.32 1.85
N ALA A 117 -11.43 -3.16 1.07
CA ALA A 117 -11.50 -2.98 -0.38
C ALA A 117 -12.15 -1.64 -0.80
N ALA A 118 -11.52 -0.96 -1.76
CA ALA A 118 -12.11 0.18 -2.43
C ALA A 118 -13.18 -0.32 -3.42
N CYS A 119 -14.38 0.26 -3.38
CA CYS A 119 -15.43 -0.11 -4.33
C CYS A 119 -14.96 0.20 -5.75
N THR A 120 -14.84 -0.84 -6.59
CA THR A 120 -14.40 -0.76 -7.99
C THR A 120 -15.54 -0.48 -8.97
N SER A 121 -16.72 -0.06 -8.49
CA SER A 121 -17.91 0.00 -9.32
C SER A 121 -17.83 1.12 -10.37
N GLU A 122 -17.29 0.78 -11.53
CA GLU A 122 -17.95 1.09 -12.78
C GLU A 122 -18.86 -0.09 -13.10
N LYS A 123 -19.92 -0.27 -12.29
CA LYS A 123 -21.03 -1.09 -12.75
C LYS A 123 -21.56 -0.34 -13.97
N ARG A 124 -21.27 -0.83 -15.18
CA ARG A 124 -22.11 -0.59 -16.36
C ARG A 124 -23.52 -1.03 -15.96
N SER A 125 -24.30 -0.09 -15.44
CA SER A 125 -25.72 -0.25 -15.23
C SER A 125 -26.33 -0.47 -16.59
N GLY A 126 -26.58 -1.73 -16.93
CA GLY A 126 -27.60 -2.07 -17.90
C GLY A 126 -28.94 -1.61 -17.33
N LEU A 127 -29.35 -0.38 -17.65
CA LEU A 127 -30.75 0.02 -17.69
C LEU A 127 -30.91 1.18 -18.67
N ALA A 128 -31.71 0.94 -19.70
CA ALA A 128 -31.97 1.81 -20.82
C ALA A 128 -32.50 3.21 -20.45
N ARG A 129 -32.10 4.22 -21.21
CA ARG A 129 -33.01 5.06 -22.02
C ARG A 129 -32.20 5.96 -22.95
N GLY A 130 -32.64 6.03 -24.19
CA GLY A 130 -32.05 6.88 -25.21
C GLY A 130 -32.02 8.33 -24.76
N SER A 131 -30.91 9.00 -25.04
CA SER A 131 -30.82 10.45 -25.16
C SER A 131 -29.65 10.75 -26.08
N ASN A 132 -30.01 11.32 -27.21
CA ASN A 132 -29.12 11.91 -28.19
C ASN A 132 -28.17 12.91 -27.49
N MET A 133 -26.86 12.66 -27.54
CA MET A 133 -25.83 13.63 -27.17
C MET A 133 -24.74 13.62 -28.24
N GLY A 134 -24.59 14.75 -28.92
CA GLY A 134 -23.62 14.98 -29.99
C GLY A 134 -22.16 15.00 -29.51
N PRO A 135 -21.20 15.14 -30.44
CA PRO A 135 -19.80 14.90 -30.16
C PRO A 135 -19.15 16.15 -29.56
N HIS A 136 -19.03 16.17 -28.25
CA HIS A 136 -18.11 17.05 -27.52
C HIS A 136 -17.42 16.17 -26.48
N SER A 137 -16.12 16.15 -26.28
CA SER A 137 -14.98 16.84 -26.87
C SER A 137 -13.78 16.24 -26.14
N SER A 138 -12.74 15.84 -26.87
CA SER A 138 -11.37 15.68 -26.37
C SER A 138 -11.22 14.96 -25.02
N CYS A 139 -11.06 13.64 -25.07
CA CYS A 139 -10.36 12.91 -24.02
C CYS A 139 -8.91 13.42 -24.02
N ALA A 140 -8.65 14.45 -23.21
CA ALA A 140 -7.30 14.95 -22.98
C ALA A 140 -6.46 13.77 -22.51
N ARG A 141 -5.46 13.46 -23.32
CA ARG A 141 -4.46 12.42 -23.07
C ARG A 141 -3.73 12.81 -21.80
N PHE A 142 -4.21 12.34 -20.64
CA PHE A 142 -3.64 12.65 -19.35
C PHE A 142 -2.21 12.13 -19.31
N SER A 143 -1.26 13.05 -19.49
CA SER A 143 0.17 12.75 -19.44
C SER A 143 0.62 12.96 -18.01
N TRP A 144 1.32 11.97 -17.46
CA TRP A 144 1.91 12.02 -16.11
C TRP A 144 2.78 13.26 -15.86
N THR A 145 3.21 13.96 -16.92
CA THR A 145 3.95 15.23 -16.88
C THR A 145 3.17 16.43 -16.32
N GLU A 146 1.85 16.36 -16.20
CA GLU A 146 1.00 17.51 -15.79
C GLU A 146 0.41 17.36 -14.38
N MET A 147 1.12 16.68 -13.48
CA MET A 147 0.79 16.71 -12.05
C MET A 147 1.14 18.09 -11.47
N PRO A 148 0.23 18.78 -10.77
CA PRO A 148 0.58 20.00 -10.06
C PRO A 148 1.54 19.65 -8.91
N THR A 149 2.81 20.03 -9.05
CA THR A 149 3.76 20.02 -7.93
C THR A 149 3.28 21.06 -6.92
N ARG A 150 2.85 20.60 -5.75
CA ARG A 150 2.46 21.50 -4.66
C ARG A 150 3.72 22.13 -4.09
N SER A 151 4.12 23.28 -4.63
CA SER A 151 5.15 24.15 -4.04
C SER A 151 4.59 24.80 -2.76
N GLY A 152 4.56 24.02 -1.68
CA GLY A 152 4.28 24.50 -0.34
C GLY A 152 5.49 24.21 0.55
N SER A 153 6.42 25.17 0.62
CA SER A 153 7.53 25.15 1.56
C SER A 153 7.03 25.14 3.01
N PRO A 154 7.45 24.20 3.87
CA PRO A 154 7.35 24.41 5.31
C PRO A 154 8.51 25.32 5.74
N THR A 155 8.17 26.49 6.29
CA THR A 155 9.08 27.33 7.06
C THR A 155 9.62 26.53 8.27
N PRO A 156 10.93 26.53 8.55
CA PRO A 156 11.44 25.94 9.77
C PRO A 156 11.19 26.89 10.95
N CYS A 157 10.35 26.47 11.89
CA CYS A 157 10.26 27.15 13.18
C CYS A 157 11.49 26.76 14.02
N SER A 158 12.39 27.71 14.17
CA SER A 158 13.52 27.67 15.09
C SER A 158 13.01 27.67 16.54
N SER A 159 13.20 26.56 17.25
CA SER A 159 13.52 26.60 18.68
C SER A 159 14.36 25.39 19.03
N ALA A 160 15.64 25.66 19.30
CA ALA A 160 16.57 24.73 19.92
C ALA A 160 16.07 24.32 21.30
N ALA A 161 16.14 23.02 21.60
CA ALA A 161 16.18 22.49 22.96
C ALA A 161 17.00 21.19 22.95
N GLU A 162 18.23 21.35 23.43
CA GLU A 162 19.10 20.40 24.13
C GLU A 162 19.04 18.90 23.82
N VAL A 163 20.18 18.44 23.29
CA VAL A 163 20.65 17.07 23.29
C VAL A 163 21.08 16.71 24.72
N SER A 164 20.30 15.91 25.43
CA SER A 164 20.78 15.14 26.58
C SER A 164 20.89 13.68 26.20
N ALA A 165 22.13 13.22 26.13
CA ALA A 165 22.51 11.83 25.94
C ALA A 165 22.34 11.08 27.27
N GLU A 166 21.36 10.19 27.35
CA GLU A 166 21.35 9.11 28.32
C GLU A 166 21.14 7.79 27.59
N GLY A 167 22.18 6.96 27.60
CA GLY A 167 22.20 5.65 27.00
C GLY A 167 21.20 4.73 27.69
N HIS A 168 20.24 4.22 26.93
CA HIS A 168 19.42 3.11 27.38
C HIS A 168 20.01 1.79 26.91
N GLN A 169 20.47 1.05 27.90
CA GLN A 169 20.98 -0.32 27.86
C GLN A 169 19.99 -1.23 27.15
N ILE A 170 20.42 -1.80 26.02
CA ILE A 170 19.71 -2.88 25.33
C ILE A 170 19.92 -4.15 26.16
N GLY A 171 18.92 -4.50 26.97
CA GLY A 171 18.84 -5.79 27.67
C GLY A 171 18.54 -6.91 26.68
N VAL A 172 19.58 -7.64 26.28
CA VAL A 172 19.48 -8.88 25.52
C VAL A 172 18.95 -9.97 26.45
N ALA A 173 17.63 -10.18 26.47
CA ALA A 173 17.04 -11.29 27.22
C ALA A 173 17.28 -12.60 26.46
N THR A 174 18.15 -13.42 27.06
CA THR A 174 18.57 -14.75 26.66
C THR A 174 17.40 -15.65 26.23
N LEU A 175 17.50 -16.18 25.00
CA LEU A 175 16.73 -17.31 24.50
C LEU A 175 16.97 -18.54 25.40
N GLY A 176 16.01 -18.83 26.27
CA GLY A 176 15.92 -20.10 26.99
C GLY A 176 15.40 -21.21 26.07
N LEU A 177 16.27 -21.76 25.22
CA LEU A 177 16.03 -23.03 24.54
C LEU A 177 16.01 -24.16 25.59
N LYS A 178 14.82 -24.55 26.06
CA LYS A 178 14.65 -25.83 26.75
C LYS A 178 14.62 -26.94 25.71
N THR A 179 15.78 -27.54 25.47
CA THR A 179 15.89 -28.84 24.80
C THR A 179 15.34 -29.92 25.73
N ASN A 180 14.18 -30.49 25.42
CA ASN A 180 13.74 -31.73 26.04
C ASN A 180 14.56 -32.89 25.46
N SER A 181 15.62 -33.28 26.18
CA SER A 181 16.30 -34.55 25.97
C SER A 181 15.40 -35.67 26.49
N CYS A 182 14.85 -36.46 25.56
CA CYS A 182 14.16 -37.70 25.86
C CYS A 182 15.21 -38.81 25.94
N SER A 183 15.68 -39.11 27.16
CA SER A 183 16.56 -40.25 27.44
C SER A 183 15.81 -41.26 28.30
N GLY A 184 15.53 -42.43 27.71
CA GLY A 184 14.73 -43.48 28.32
C GLY A 184 15.42 -44.21 29.48
N LYS A 185 14.61 -44.89 30.30
CA LYS A 185 15.05 -46.02 31.13
C LYS A 185 14.02 -47.14 31.13
N ARG A 186 14.53 -48.32 30.76
CA ARG A 186 13.97 -49.65 30.94
C ARG A 186 13.96 -50.00 32.43
N HIS A 187 12.93 -50.72 32.87
CA HIS A 187 12.88 -51.70 33.97
C HIS A 187 11.62 -52.53 33.66
N GLN A 188 11.62 -53.82 33.30
CA GLN A 188 12.12 -55.03 33.99
C GLN A 188 11.82 -55.03 35.48
N HIS A 189 10.64 -55.55 35.83
CA HIS A 189 10.47 -56.71 36.72
C HIS A 189 9.16 -57.43 36.38
#